data_AF-A0A812SQT2-F1
#
_entry.id   AF-A0A812SQT2-F1
#
_cell.length_a   1.000
_cell.length_b   1.000
_cell.length_c   1.000
_cell.angle_alpha   90.00
_cell.angle_beta   90.00
_cell.angle_gamma   90.00
#
_symmetry.space_group_name_H-M   'P 1'
#
loop_
_entity.id
_entity.type
_entity.pdbx_description
1 polymer ?
#
loop_
_entity_poly.entity_id
_entity_poly.type
_entity_poly.pdbx_seq_one_letter_code
_entity_poly.pdbx_strand_id
1 'polypeptide(L)'
;MGSAWAAYSYNQGRFQFDAGQKQTSAHQMINMRIQQWGLFREDIRDLFNLTTSHMSTYMVVGTLFLGFSVSFIWNSPNFPANPPWLKLFWINTFVAAMCYGFLAVWLAMHGAIAAQSASVQLLTRAVRPPYPTATELKQVRHELAQYEASPQKFFTPPNLLGAEAAAGAAGRRTSQPAGLELQNAQVSAQVGFKETRLNMSALLDPDRMLWRIRRYPQEHHFKVRKVRKALQDNCLCQELCTS
;
A
#
# COMPACT_ATOMS: atom_id res chain seq x y z
N MET A 1 47.52 -6.30 36.99
CA MET A 1 46.25 -6.80 36.40
C MET A 1 46.55 -8.12 35.72
N GLY A 2 45.86 -9.21 36.11
CA GLY A 2 46.18 -10.57 35.64
C GLY A 2 45.73 -10.86 34.21
N SER A 3 46.33 -11.88 33.58
CA SER A 3 46.04 -12.33 32.21
C SER A 3 44.56 -12.68 31.98
N ALA A 4 43.86 -13.17 33.01
CA ALA A 4 42.43 -13.47 32.95
C ALA A 4 41.56 -12.22 32.68
N TRP A 5 41.93 -11.06 33.24
CA TRP A 5 41.20 -9.82 33.02
C TRP A 5 41.37 -9.29 31.60
N ALA A 6 42.58 -9.40 31.03
CA ALA A 6 42.85 -9.01 29.66
C ALA A 6 42.08 -9.87 28.64
N ALA A 7 41.95 -11.18 28.89
CA ALA A 7 41.16 -12.08 28.05
C ALA A 7 39.65 -11.74 28.11
N TYR A 8 39.14 -11.47 29.31
CA TYR A 8 37.72 -11.10 29.50
C TYR A 8 37.37 -9.78 28.80
N SER A 9 38.16 -8.72 29.00
CA SER A 9 37.90 -7.41 28.41
C SER A 9 37.98 -7.42 26.89
N TYR A 10 38.90 -8.21 26.33
CA TYR A 10 38.98 -8.45 24.89
C TYR A 10 37.71 -9.12 24.33
N ASN A 11 37.27 -10.23 24.95
CA ASN A 11 36.08 -10.97 24.50
C ASN A 11 34.80 -10.14 24.65
N GLN A 12 34.69 -9.34 25.71
CA GLN A 12 33.59 -8.40 25.89
C GLN A 12 33.57 -7.33 24.79
N GLY A 13 34.72 -6.72 24.48
CA GLY A 13 34.84 -5.72 23.41
C GLY A 13 34.49 -6.30 22.03
N ARG A 14 34.94 -7.52 21.75
CA ARG A 14 34.58 -8.25 20.52
C ARG A 14 33.08 -8.52 20.43
N PHE A 15 32.45 -8.96 21.51
CA PHE A 15 30.99 -9.17 21.56
C PHE A 15 30.23 -7.88 21.26
N GLN A 16 30.63 -6.75 21.85
CA GLN A 16 30.01 -5.45 21.61
C GLN A 16 30.15 -5.01 20.15
N PHE A 17 31.33 -5.22 19.56
CA PHE A 17 31.57 -4.92 18.14
C PHE A 17 30.69 -5.76 17.21
N ASP A 18 30.66 -7.08 17.41
CA ASP A 18 29.84 -8.00 16.61
C ASP A 18 28.34 -7.70 16.75
N ALA A 19 27.89 -7.36 17.97
CA ALA A 19 26.52 -6.93 18.22
C ALA A 19 26.18 -5.64 17.45
N GLY A 20 27.07 -4.65 17.47
CA GLY A 20 26.91 -3.40 16.72
C GLY A 20 26.85 -3.61 15.20
N GLN A 21 27.67 -4.51 14.66
CA GLN A 21 27.63 -4.86 13.24
C GLN A 21 26.32 -5.54 12.84
N LYS A 22 25.84 -6.49 13.64
CA LYS A 22 24.55 -7.17 13.39
C LYS A 22 23.39 -6.19 13.44
N GLN A 23 23.39 -5.28 14.41
CA GLN A 23 22.38 -4.23 14.51
C GLN A 23 22.40 -3.32 13.28
N THR A 24 23.59 -2.89 12.84
CA THR A 24 23.77 -2.06 11.64
C THR A 24 23.26 -2.76 10.39
N SER A 25 23.63 -4.03 10.19
CA SER A 25 23.15 -4.85 9.06
C SER A 25 21.62 -5.00 9.07
N ALA A 26 21.02 -5.22 10.25
CA ALA A 26 19.57 -5.33 10.36
C ALA A 26 18.87 -4.00 10.04
N HIS A 27 19.40 -2.87 10.51
CA HIS A 27 18.89 -1.55 10.13
C HIS A 27 18.99 -1.30 8.62
N GLN A 28 20.10 -1.68 7.98
CA GLN A 28 20.25 -1.58 6.53
C GLN A 28 19.20 -2.41 5.78
N MET A 29 18.94 -3.65 6.22
CA MET A 29 17.89 -4.48 5.61
C MET A 29 16.49 -3.87 5.75
N ILE A 30 16.16 -3.32 6.92
CA ILE A 30 14.88 -2.63 7.14
C ILE A 30 14.78 -1.40 6.24
N ASN A 31 15.87 -0.62 6.14
CA ASN A 31 15.93 0.54 5.25
C ASN A 31 15.68 0.14 3.78
N MET A 32 16.27 -0.98 3.33
CA MET A 32 16.02 -1.48 1.97
C MET A 32 14.55 -1.86 1.75
N ARG A 33 13.90 -2.52 2.72
CA ARG A 33 12.46 -2.85 2.65
C ARG A 33 11.60 -1.59 2.58
N ILE A 34 11.93 -0.56 3.36
CA ILE A 34 11.22 0.73 3.33
C ILE A 34 11.38 1.40 1.96
N GLN A 35 12.58 1.40 1.40
CA GLN A 35 12.84 1.96 0.06
C GLN A 35 12.07 1.23 -1.04
N GLN A 36 12.05 -0.11 -1.02
CA GLN A 36 11.23 -0.92 -1.94
C GLN A 36 9.75 -0.55 -1.85
N TRP A 37 9.25 -0.33 -0.62
CA TRP A 37 7.87 0.10 -0.42
C TRP A 37 7.60 1.52 -0.95
N GLY A 38 8.58 2.42 -0.83
CA GLY A 38 8.54 3.74 -1.42
C GLY A 38 8.40 3.68 -2.94
N LEU A 39 9.23 2.86 -3.60
CA LEU A 39 9.17 2.65 -5.06
C LEU A 39 7.82 2.08 -5.49
N PHE A 40 7.27 1.12 -4.74
CA PHE A 40 5.95 0.55 -5.05
C PHE A 40 4.81 1.58 -4.95
N ARG A 41 4.87 2.51 -4.00
CA ARG A 41 3.88 3.59 -3.89
C ARG A 41 3.95 4.55 -5.05
N GLU A 42 5.15 4.80 -5.57
CA GLU A 42 5.34 5.69 -6.72
C GLU A 42 4.81 5.06 -8.00
N ASP A 43 5.10 3.78 -8.22
CA ASP A 43 4.57 3.02 -9.37
C ASP A 43 3.02 3.03 -9.41
N ILE A 44 2.37 2.89 -8.25
CA ILE A 44 0.91 3.03 -8.16
C ILE A 44 0.45 4.42 -8.62
N ARG A 45 1.12 5.49 -8.21
CA ARG A 45 0.75 6.85 -8.63
C ARG A 45 0.92 7.02 -10.13
N ASP A 46 2.04 6.54 -10.67
CA ASP A 46 2.34 6.64 -12.10
C ASP A 46 1.31 5.90 -12.96
N LEU A 47 0.88 4.70 -12.53
CA LEU A 47 -0.17 3.93 -13.23
C LEU A 47 -1.51 4.69 -13.31
N PHE A 48 -1.92 5.33 -12.21
CA PHE A 48 -3.15 6.13 -12.18
C PHE A 48 -3.03 7.48 -12.88
N ASN A 49 -1.85 8.09 -12.86
CA ASN A 49 -1.55 9.31 -13.60
C ASN A 49 -1.63 9.05 -15.11
N LEU A 50 -1.07 7.94 -15.58
CA LEU A 50 -1.17 7.51 -16.97
C LEU A 50 -2.65 7.35 -17.39
N THR A 51 -3.44 6.64 -16.59
CA THR A 51 -4.88 6.43 -16.87
C THR A 51 -5.64 7.76 -16.93
N THR A 52 -5.37 8.66 -15.98
CA THR A 52 -6.00 9.98 -15.94
C THR A 52 -5.64 10.82 -17.16
N SER A 53 -4.38 10.77 -17.60
CA SER A 53 -3.90 11.45 -18.81
C SER A 53 -4.60 10.95 -20.08
N HIS A 54 -4.79 9.62 -20.20
CA HIS A 54 -5.56 9.05 -21.30
C HIS A 54 -7.03 9.51 -21.30
N MET A 55 -7.69 9.51 -20.13
CA MET A 55 -9.07 10.01 -20.03
C MET A 55 -9.19 11.49 -20.38
N SER A 56 -8.20 12.31 -19.98
CA SER A 56 -8.15 13.73 -20.35
C SER A 56 -8.02 13.92 -21.87
N THR A 57 -7.19 13.10 -22.53
CA THR A 57 -7.06 13.13 -23.99
C THR A 57 -8.38 12.79 -24.69
N TYR A 58 -9.13 11.79 -24.20
CA TYR A 58 -10.45 11.46 -24.74
C TYR A 58 -11.47 12.59 -24.53
N MET A 59 -11.42 13.32 -23.42
CA MET A 59 -12.26 14.50 -23.24
C MET A 59 -11.97 15.57 -24.29
N VAL A 60 -10.69 15.88 -24.57
CA VAL A 60 -10.30 16.88 -25.58
C VAL A 60 -10.75 16.46 -26.97
N VAL A 61 -10.53 15.20 -27.35
CA VAL A 61 -11.01 14.69 -28.64
C VAL A 61 -12.54 14.77 -28.72
N GLY A 62 -13.24 14.39 -27.65
CA GLY A 62 -14.70 14.48 -27.56
C GLY A 62 -15.24 15.90 -27.71
N THR A 63 -14.62 16.90 -27.07
CA THR A 63 -15.05 18.31 -27.18
C THR A 63 -14.78 18.90 -28.57
N LEU A 64 -13.69 18.50 -29.24
CA LEU A 64 -13.43 18.88 -30.63
C LEU A 64 -14.48 18.32 -31.59
N PHE A 65 -14.85 17.04 -31.45
CA PHE A 65 -15.92 16.44 -32.25
C PHE A 65 -17.27 17.14 -32.04
N LEU A 66 -17.60 17.51 -30.79
CA LEU A 66 -18.79 18.31 -30.50
C LEU A 66 -18.72 19.69 -31.16
N GLY A 67 -17.57 20.37 -31.10
CA GLY A 67 -17.36 21.68 -31.73
C GLY A 67 -17.54 21.63 -33.25
N PHE A 68 -17.00 20.60 -33.92
CA PHE A 68 -17.22 20.40 -35.35
C PHE A 68 -18.68 20.10 -35.67
N SER A 69 -19.35 19.25 -34.88
CA SER A 69 -20.76 18.93 -35.06
C SER A 69 -21.65 20.17 -34.99
N VAL A 70 -21.40 21.07 -34.02
CA VAL A 70 -22.10 22.37 -33.90
C VAL A 70 -21.78 23.29 -35.07
N SER A 71 -20.52 23.35 -35.50
CA SER A 71 -20.08 24.18 -36.63
C SER A 71 -20.72 23.74 -37.95
N PHE A 72 -20.92 22.43 -38.15
CA PHE A 72 -21.62 21.88 -39.31
C PHE A 72 -23.10 22.25 -39.35
N ILE A 73 -23.76 22.31 -38.19
CA ILE A 73 -25.17 22.73 -38.10
C ILE A 73 -25.31 24.20 -38.52
N TRP A 74 -24.38 25.07 -38.08
CA TRP A 74 -24.43 26.50 -38.38
C TRP A 74 -24.05 26.83 -39.83
N ASN A 75 -23.06 26.14 -40.39
CA ASN A 75 -22.56 26.37 -41.76
C ASN A 75 -23.19 25.43 -42.80
N SER A 76 -24.28 24.73 -42.46
CA SER A 76 -24.90 23.78 -43.39
C SER A 76 -25.37 24.54 -44.64
N PRO A 77 -24.96 24.13 -45.85
CA PRO A 77 -25.56 24.66 -47.07
C PRO A 77 -27.06 24.38 -47.07
N ASN A 78 -27.84 25.27 -47.68
CA ASN A 78 -29.30 25.14 -47.78
C ASN A 78 -29.64 23.79 -48.44
N PHE A 79 -30.07 22.83 -47.63
CA PHE A 79 -30.55 21.55 -48.13
C PHE A 79 -31.79 21.76 -48.99
N PRO A 80 -31.92 21.08 -50.14
CA PRO A 80 -33.13 21.15 -50.96
C PRO A 80 -34.35 20.75 -50.12
N ALA A 81 -35.38 21.60 -50.09
CA ALA A 81 -36.55 21.42 -49.23
C ALA A 81 -37.41 20.20 -49.61
N ASN A 82 -37.27 19.69 -50.84
CA ASN A 82 -37.99 18.53 -51.35
C ASN A 82 -37.01 17.40 -51.66
N PRO A 83 -37.22 16.17 -51.15
CA PRO A 83 -38.31 15.72 -50.28
C PRO A 83 -38.07 15.99 -48.77
N PRO A 84 -39.14 16.26 -47.97
CA PRO A 84 -39.01 16.71 -46.57
C PRO A 84 -38.49 15.64 -45.61
N TRP A 85 -38.67 14.35 -45.91
CA TRP A 85 -38.19 13.27 -45.05
C TRP A 85 -36.66 13.23 -44.95
N LEU A 86 -35.94 13.67 -45.98
CA LEU A 86 -34.48 13.69 -46.01
C LEU A 86 -33.91 14.62 -44.93
N LYS A 87 -34.57 15.78 -44.71
CA LYS A 87 -34.19 16.73 -43.66
C LYS A 87 -34.34 16.14 -42.26
N LEU A 88 -35.38 15.33 -42.03
CA LEU A 88 -35.59 14.65 -40.74
C LEU A 88 -34.48 13.64 -40.45
N PHE A 89 -34.10 12.82 -41.44
CA PHE A 89 -32.98 11.89 -41.27
C PHE A 89 -31.68 12.61 -40.98
N TRP A 90 -31.40 13.71 -41.70
CA TRP A 90 -30.23 14.55 -41.45
C TRP A 90 -30.22 15.05 -39.99
N ILE A 91 -31.26 15.76 -39.54
CA ILE A 91 -31.34 16.27 -38.15
C ILE A 91 -31.20 15.12 -37.14
N ASN A 92 -31.86 13.98 -37.36
CA ASN A 92 -31.79 12.85 -36.45
C ASN A 92 -30.36 12.28 -36.32
N THR A 93 -29.63 12.16 -37.43
CA THR A 93 -28.23 11.70 -37.39
C THR A 93 -27.31 12.69 -36.68
N PHE A 94 -27.53 14.00 -36.84
CA PHE A 94 -26.78 15.05 -36.13
C PHE A 94 -27.07 15.06 -34.63
N VAL A 95 -28.34 14.97 -34.24
CA VAL A 95 -28.73 14.90 -32.83
C VAL A 95 -28.16 13.63 -32.19
N ALA A 96 -28.23 12.48 -32.88
CA ALA A 96 -27.62 11.25 -32.40
C ALA A 96 -26.10 11.39 -32.23
N ALA A 97 -25.39 11.96 -33.21
CA ALA A 97 -23.95 12.20 -33.14
C ALA A 97 -23.58 13.14 -31.96
N MET A 98 -24.36 14.20 -31.72
CA MET A 98 -24.18 15.07 -30.57
C MET A 98 -24.41 14.35 -29.23
N CYS A 99 -25.46 13.53 -29.12
CA CYS A 99 -25.72 12.73 -27.93
C CYS A 99 -24.57 11.75 -27.65
N TYR A 100 -24.03 11.07 -28.66
CA TYR A 100 -22.88 10.19 -28.51
C TYR A 100 -21.62 10.94 -28.09
N GLY A 101 -21.36 12.12 -28.67
CA GLY A 101 -20.24 12.98 -28.27
C GLY A 101 -20.34 13.44 -26.82
N PHE A 102 -21.53 13.85 -26.38
CA PHE A 102 -21.79 14.25 -25.00
C PHE A 102 -21.60 13.08 -24.02
N LEU A 103 -22.15 11.91 -24.34
CA LEU A 103 -21.97 10.70 -23.54
C LEU A 103 -20.50 10.28 -23.46
N ALA A 104 -19.73 10.40 -24.54
CA ALA A 104 -18.31 10.09 -24.54
C ALA A 104 -17.52 11.00 -23.58
N VAL A 105 -17.76 12.32 -23.62
CA VAL A 105 -17.13 13.29 -22.70
C VAL A 105 -17.55 13.02 -21.25
N TRP A 106 -18.84 12.74 -21.02
CA TRP A 106 -19.37 12.40 -19.71
C TRP A 106 -18.71 11.15 -19.11
N LEU A 107 -18.61 10.07 -19.89
CA LEU A 107 -17.96 8.83 -19.46
C LEU A 107 -16.47 9.02 -19.20
N ALA A 108 -15.77 9.79 -20.04
CA ALA A 108 -14.35 10.12 -19.83
C ALA A 108 -14.14 10.92 -18.52
N MET A 109 -15.01 11.88 -18.22
CA MET A 109 -14.99 12.64 -16.97
C MET A 109 -15.20 11.72 -15.75
N HIS A 110 -16.17 10.82 -15.81
CA HIS A 110 -16.40 9.84 -14.75
C HIS A 110 -15.23 8.85 -14.59
N GLY A 111 -14.62 8.41 -15.69
CA GLY A 111 -13.44 7.54 -15.66
C GLY A 111 -12.25 8.21 -14.96
N ALA A 112 -12.01 9.49 -15.23
CA ALA A 112 -10.95 10.26 -14.58
C ALA A 112 -11.18 10.37 -13.06
N ILE A 113 -12.40 10.73 -12.63
CA ILE A 113 -12.75 10.86 -11.20
C ILE A 113 -12.65 9.50 -10.50
N ALA A 114 -13.13 8.44 -11.13
CA ALA A 114 -13.05 7.08 -10.60
C ALA A 114 -11.59 6.63 -10.40
N ALA A 115 -10.72 6.85 -11.39
CA ALA A 115 -9.29 6.52 -11.31
C ALA A 115 -8.59 7.24 -10.14
N GLN A 116 -8.84 8.55 -9.98
CA GLN A 116 -8.29 9.33 -8.86
C GLN A 116 -8.76 8.81 -7.50
N SER A 117 -10.06 8.50 -7.39
CA SER A 117 -10.61 7.95 -6.14
C SER A 117 -10.03 6.57 -5.80
N ALA A 118 -9.80 5.72 -6.80
CA ALA A 118 -9.21 4.40 -6.64
C ALA A 118 -7.74 4.48 -6.20
N SER A 119 -6.97 5.40 -6.77
CA SER A 119 -5.57 5.68 -6.38
C SER A 119 -5.44 5.98 -4.88
N VAL A 120 -6.27 6.90 -4.38
CA VAL A 120 -6.28 7.26 -2.95
C VAL A 120 -6.69 6.07 -2.08
N GLN A 121 -7.69 5.29 -2.49
CA GLN A 121 -8.12 4.11 -1.73
C GLN A 121 -7.02 3.04 -1.66
N LEU A 122 -6.29 2.80 -2.74
CA LEU A 122 -5.18 1.86 -2.74
C LEU A 122 -4.04 2.33 -1.84
N LEU A 123 -3.63 3.60 -1.96
CA LEU A 123 -2.55 4.19 -1.16
C LEU A 123 -2.85 4.24 0.34
N THR A 124 -4.12 4.31 0.73
CA THR A 124 -4.56 4.40 2.15
C THR A 124 -4.92 3.05 2.75
N ARG A 125 -5.47 2.11 1.98
CA ARG A 125 -6.00 0.84 2.52
C ARG A 125 -5.16 -0.37 2.19
N ALA A 126 -4.72 -0.48 0.94
CA ALA A 126 -4.00 -1.65 0.47
C ALA A 126 -2.51 -1.56 0.83
N VAL A 127 -1.94 -0.36 0.78
CA VAL A 127 -0.49 -0.16 0.85
C VAL A 127 -0.06 0.36 2.22
N ARG A 128 -0.14 -0.51 3.24
CA ARG A 128 0.38 -0.21 4.59
C ARG A 128 1.89 -0.43 4.68
N PRO A 129 2.67 0.47 5.29
CA PRO A 129 4.11 0.27 5.48
C PRO A 129 4.41 -1.03 6.23
N PRO A 130 5.47 -1.77 5.86
CA PRO A 130 5.94 -2.89 6.66
C PRO A 130 6.54 -2.35 7.96
N TYR A 131 5.86 -2.57 9.08
CA TYR A 131 6.40 -2.29 10.40
C TYR A 131 7.22 -3.50 10.87
N PRO A 132 8.42 -3.30 11.44
CA PRO A 132 9.19 -4.39 12.01
C PRO A 132 8.39 -5.03 13.14
N THR A 133 8.32 -6.36 13.14
CA THR A 133 7.59 -7.09 14.19
C THR A 133 8.37 -6.99 15.50
N ALA A 134 7.67 -6.97 16.64
CA ALA A 134 8.33 -6.95 17.96
C ALA A 134 9.30 -8.13 18.16
N THR A 135 9.06 -9.26 17.50
CA THR A 135 9.97 -10.42 17.49
C THR A 135 11.25 -10.15 16.71
N GLU A 136 11.16 -9.52 15.53
CA GLU A 136 12.31 -9.11 14.73
C GLU A 136 13.17 -8.10 15.51
N LEU A 137 12.53 -7.12 16.17
CA LEU A 137 13.22 -6.17 17.04
C LEU A 137 13.95 -6.86 18.20
N LYS A 138 13.32 -7.85 18.83
CA LYS A 138 13.94 -8.64 19.91
C LYS A 138 15.11 -9.49 19.41
N GLN A 139 15.07 -9.99 18.18
CA GLN A 139 16.17 -10.76 17.59
C GLN A 139 17.38 -9.89 17.28
N VAL A 140 17.16 -8.64 16.88
CA VAL A 140 18.25 -7.68 16.61
C VAL A 140 18.83 -7.13 17.91
N ARG A 141 18.02 -7.07 18.98
CA ARG A 141 18.47 -6.64 20.31
C ARG A 141 19.39 -7.69 20.94
N HIS A 142 20.68 -7.37 21.02
CA HIS A 142 21.64 -8.13 21.80
C HIS A 142 21.77 -7.54 23.21
N GLU A 143 21.41 -8.34 24.22
CA GLU A 143 21.55 -7.95 25.62
C GLU A 143 22.87 -8.47 26.18
N LEU A 144 23.54 -7.66 26.99
CA LEU A 144 24.77 -8.06 27.67
C LEU A 144 24.57 -9.31 28.55
N ALA A 145 23.37 -9.47 29.11
CA ALA A 145 22.98 -10.65 29.87
C ALA A 145 23.14 -11.96 29.07
N GLN A 146 22.97 -11.94 27.73
CA GLN A 146 23.17 -13.12 26.88
C GLN A 146 24.66 -13.51 26.75
N TYR A 147 25.56 -12.53 26.85
CA TYR A 147 27.00 -12.78 26.91
C TYR A 147 27.37 -13.35 28.28
N GLU A 148 26.86 -12.75 29.36
CA GLU A 148 27.13 -13.17 30.74
C GLU A 148 26.58 -14.57 31.07
N ALA A 149 25.49 -14.98 30.43
CA ALA A 149 24.90 -16.31 30.62
C ALA A 149 25.79 -17.47 30.12
N SER A 150 26.84 -17.20 29.35
CA SER A 150 27.69 -18.22 28.72
C SER A 150 29.15 -18.07 29.18
N PRO A 151 29.54 -18.67 30.32
CA PRO A 151 30.87 -18.47 30.90
C PRO A 151 32.01 -19.01 30.03
N GLN A 152 31.71 -19.96 29.14
CA GLN A 152 32.67 -20.51 28.19
C GLN A 152 33.19 -19.46 27.18
N LYS A 153 32.44 -18.37 26.93
CA LYS A 153 32.83 -17.30 26.00
C LYS A 153 33.81 -16.30 26.60
N PHE A 154 33.98 -16.29 27.92
CA PHE A 154 34.85 -15.32 28.59
C PHE A 154 36.34 -15.55 28.29
N PHE A 155 36.73 -16.80 28.06
CA PHE A 155 38.12 -17.21 27.93
C PHE A 155 38.45 -17.81 26.56
N THR A 156 37.61 -17.54 25.56
CA THR A 156 37.90 -17.98 24.20
C THR A 156 39.18 -17.30 23.70
N PRO A 157 40.20 -18.05 23.27
CA PRO A 157 41.43 -17.45 22.78
C PRO A 157 41.15 -16.66 21.49
N PRO A 158 41.87 -15.55 21.25
CA PRO A 158 41.76 -14.81 19.99
C PRO A 158 42.04 -15.75 18.82
N ASN A 159 41.13 -15.73 17.83
CA ASN A 159 41.20 -16.61 16.68
C ASN A 159 42.26 -16.10 15.69
N LEU A 160 43.53 -16.34 15.99
CA LEU A 160 44.69 -15.89 15.20
C LEU A 160 44.90 -16.71 13.92
N LEU A 161 44.36 -17.93 13.85
CA LEU A 161 44.57 -18.89 12.76
C LEU A 161 43.31 -19.17 11.92
N GLY A 162 42.19 -18.50 12.22
CA GLY A 162 40.92 -18.75 11.52
C GLY A 162 40.29 -20.12 11.80
N ALA A 163 40.77 -20.88 12.79
CA ALA A 163 40.30 -22.24 13.10
C ALA A 163 38.79 -22.28 13.43
N GLU A 164 38.23 -21.24 14.07
CA GLU A 164 36.78 -21.19 14.31
C GLU A 164 35.94 -20.94 13.04
N ALA A 165 36.52 -20.44 11.93
CA ALA A 165 35.77 -20.30 10.69
C ALA A 165 35.36 -21.69 10.14
N ALA A 166 36.21 -22.71 10.35
CA ALA A 166 35.92 -24.10 10.00
C ALA A 166 34.86 -24.73 10.92
N ALA A 167 34.94 -24.50 12.24
CA ALA A 167 33.96 -25.01 13.20
C ALA A 167 32.59 -24.30 13.10
N GLY A 168 32.60 -22.98 12.85
CA GLY A 168 31.39 -22.17 12.68
C GLY A 168 30.62 -22.49 11.39
N ALA A 169 31.31 -22.87 10.32
CA ALA A 169 30.66 -23.29 9.07
C ALA A 169 29.81 -24.57 9.23
N ALA A 170 30.20 -25.47 10.15
CA ALA A 170 29.42 -26.67 10.48
C ALA A 170 28.18 -26.34 11.35
N GLY A 171 28.28 -25.38 12.27
CA GLY A 171 27.16 -24.96 13.13
C GLY A 171 26.16 -24.00 12.47
N ARG A 172 26.55 -23.26 11.43
CA ARG A 172 25.69 -22.24 10.80
C ARG A 172 24.57 -22.79 9.92
N ARG A 173 24.57 -24.10 9.59
CA ARG A 173 23.50 -24.74 8.81
C ARG A 173 22.20 -24.95 9.59
N THR A 174 22.24 -25.04 10.92
CA THR A 174 21.04 -25.26 11.75
C THR A 174 20.41 -23.97 12.26
N SER A 175 21.13 -22.85 12.23
CA SER A 175 20.60 -21.52 12.57
C SER A 175 20.47 -20.65 11.32
N GLN A 176 19.95 -21.20 10.22
CA GLN A 176 19.43 -20.35 9.16
C GLN A 176 18.27 -19.56 9.77
N PRO A 177 18.34 -18.22 9.85
CA PRO A 177 17.31 -17.44 10.52
C PRO A 177 16.00 -17.69 9.78
N ALA A 178 14.97 -18.10 10.52
CA ALA A 178 13.59 -18.28 10.04
C ALA A 178 13.02 -17.06 9.27
N GLY A 179 13.74 -15.94 9.25
CA GLY A 179 13.47 -14.78 8.41
C GLY A 179 13.51 -15.03 6.90
N LEU A 180 14.32 -15.98 6.38
CA LEU A 180 14.28 -16.33 4.94
C LEU A 180 13.03 -17.15 4.58
N GLU A 181 12.56 -18.00 5.50
CA GLU A 181 11.30 -18.72 5.32
C GLU A 181 10.09 -17.77 5.40
N LEU A 182 10.10 -16.79 6.31
CA LEU A 182 9.10 -15.72 6.37
C LEU A 182 9.14 -14.81 5.14
N GLN A 183 10.31 -14.57 4.56
CA GLN A 183 10.43 -13.79 3.33
C GLN A 183 9.88 -14.57 2.13
N ASN A 184 10.12 -15.88 2.04
CA ASN A 184 9.46 -16.75 1.06
C ASN A 184 7.95 -16.88 1.33
N ALA A 185 7.50 -16.91 2.58
CA ALA A 185 6.07 -16.92 2.92
C ALA A 185 5.36 -15.58 2.60
N GLN A 186 6.04 -14.44 2.75
CA GLN A 186 5.53 -13.14 2.31
C GLN A 186 5.51 -13.02 0.79
N VAL A 187 6.49 -13.58 0.09
CA VAL A 187 6.45 -13.71 -1.37
C VAL A 187 5.29 -14.64 -1.78
N SER A 188 5.04 -15.75 -1.08
CA SER A 188 3.89 -16.62 -1.30
C SER A 188 2.54 -15.94 -1.00
N ALA A 189 2.47 -15.05 0.00
CA ALA A 189 1.29 -14.23 0.26
C ALA A 189 1.07 -13.17 -0.86
N GLN A 190 2.15 -12.66 -1.46
CA GLN A 190 2.05 -11.86 -2.68
C GLN A 190 1.72 -12.71 -3.92
N VAL A 191 2.09 -13.98 -3.98
CA VAL A 191 1.59 -14.91 -5.03
C VAL A 191 0.12 -15.28 -4.77
N GLY A 192 -0.37 -15.26 -3.54
CA GLY A 192 -1.80 -15.28 -3.22
C GLY A 192 -2.59 -14.06 -3.75
N PHE A 193 -1.90 -12.96 -4.06
CA PHE A 193 -2.47 -11.82 -4.79
C PHE A 193 -2.79 -12.17 -6.26
N LYS A 194 -2.08 -13.16 -6.85
CA LYS A 194 -2.40 -13.70 -8.18
C LYS A 194 -3.70 -14.52 -8.17
N GLU A 195 -4.08 -15.10 -7.04
CA GLU A 195 -5.36 -15.81 -6.89
C GLU A 195 -6.52 -14.86 -6.56
N THR A 196 -6.22 -13.68 -6.00
CA THR A 196 -7.20 -12.57 -5.93
C THR A 196 -7.38 -11.83 -7.25
N ARG A 197 -6.47 -11.98 -8.23
CA ARG A 197 -6.67 -11.50 -9.61
C ARG A 197 -7.86 -12.18 -10.30
N LEU A 198 -8.18 -13.44 -9.95
CA LEU A 198 -9.38 -14.12 -10.43
C LEU A 198 -10.68 -13.60 -9.80
N ASN A 199 -10.60 -12.80 -8.73
CA ASN A 199 -11.73 -12.08 -8.13
C ASN A 199 -11.73 -10.57 -8.44
N MET A 200 -10.72 -10.06 -9.16
CA MET A 200 -10.66 -8.64 -9.55
C MET A 200 -11.63 -8.34 -10.70
N SER A 201 -11.94 -9.33 -11.54
CA SER A 201 -13.07 -9.31 -12.48
C SER A 201 -14.43 -9.23 -11.77
N ALA A 202 -14.58 -9.85 -10.59
CA ALA A 202 -15.75 -9.72 -9.73
C ALA A 202 -15.80 -8.40 -8.93
N LEU A 203 -14.73 -7.60 -8.97
CA LEU A 203 -14.61 -6.29 -8.31
C LEU A 203 -14.86 -5.11 -9.27
N LEU A 204 -14.79 -5.35 -10.58
CA LEU A 204 -15.11 -4.40 -11.65
C LEU A 204 -16.59 -4.46 -12.06
N ASP A 205 -17.40 -5.28 -11.39
CA ASP A 205 -18.84 -5.34 -11.60
C ASP A 205 -19.49 -4.04 -11.07
N PRO A 206 -19.96 -3.14 -11.95
CA PRO A 206 -20.40 -1.79 -11.57
C PRO A 206 -21.60 -1.83 -10.62
N ASP A 207 -22.45 -2.85 -10.72
CA ASP A 207 -23.59 -3.03 -9.81
C ASP A 207 -23.13 -3.35 -8.39
N ARG A 208 -22.07 -4.16 -8.22
CA ARG A 208 -21.55 -4.51 -6.90
C ARG A 208 -20.79 -3.37 -6.23
N MET A 209 -20.23 -2.43 -6.99
CA MET A 209 -19.61 -1.21 -6.46
C MET A 209 -20.64 -0.24 -5.87
N LEU A 210 -21.80 -0.07 -6.51
CA LEU A 210 -22.90 0.77 -5.96
C LEU A 210 -23.43 0.21 -4.63
N TRP A 211 -23.51 -1.12 -4.50
CA TRP A 211 -23.90 -1.76 -3.23
C TRP A 211 -22.83 -1.67 -2.12
N ARG A 212 -21.55 -1.53 -2.48
CA ARG A 212 -20.46 -1.44 -1.49
C ARG A 212 -20.23 0.00 -1.00
N ILE A 213 -20.55 1.01 -1.82
CA ILE A 213 -20.56 2.42 -1.39
C ILE A 213 -21.70 2.69 -0.39
N ARG A 214 -22.84 1.97 -0.47
CA ARG A 214 -23.90 2.00 0.56
C ARG A 214 -23.59 1.20 1.84
N ARG A 215 -22.51 0.41 1.86
CA ARG A 215 -22.08 -0.39 3.02
C ARG A 215 -20.66 -0.02 3.45
N TYR A 216 -20.40 1.27 3.65
CA TYR A 216 -19.63 1.60 4.85
C TYR A 216 -20.57 1.42 6.03
N PRO A 217 -20.40 0.39 6.86
CA PRO A 217 -21.08 0.38 8.14
C PRO A 217 -20.63 1.64 8.90
N GLN A 218 -21.61 2.41 9.33
CA GLN A 218 -21.55 3.44 10.36
C GLN A 218 -21.09 2.84 11.72
N GLU A 219 -20.07 1.99 11.74
CA GLU A 219 -19.59 1.36 12.97
C GLU A 219 -18.82 2.33 13.88
N HIS A 220 -18.32 3.44 13.33
CA HIS A 220 -17.75 4.51 14.16
C HIS A 220 -18.81 5.38 14.84
N HIS A 221 -20.08 5.36 14.41
CA HIS A 221 -21.16 6.05 15.13
C HIS A 221 -21.77 5.22 16.26
N PHE A 222 -21.59 3.90 16.26
CA PHE A 222 -22.09 3.06 17.35
C PHE A 222 -21.21 3.13 18.61
N LYS A 223 -19.89 3.31 18.47
CA LYS A 223 -18.99 3.52 19.62
C LYS A 223 -19.13 4.90 20.26
N VAL A 224 -19.39 5.96 19.47
CA VAL A 224 -19.58 7.31 20.02
C VAL A 224 -20.90 7.43 20.81
N ARG A 225 -21.96 6.72 20.42
CA ARG A 225 -23.21 6.66 21.20
C ARG A 225 -23.06 5.92 22.52
N LYS A 226 -22.25 4.85 22.58
CA LYS A 226 -22.01 4.11 23.82
C LYS A 226 -21.20 4.91 24.84
N VAL A 227 -20.24 5.71 24.38
CA VAL A 227 -19.45 6.60 25.26
C VAL A 227 -20.27 7.80 25.75
N ARG A 228 -21.15 8.39 24.92
CA ARG A 228 -22.06 9.47 25.37
C ARG A 228 -23.06 9.00 26.43
N LYS A 229 -23.58 7.78 26.31
CA LYS A 229 -24.50 7.22 27.32
C LYS A 229 -23.80 6.98 28.66
N ALA A 230 -22.57 6.45 28.64
CA ALA A 230 -21.77 6.26 29.84
C ALA A 230 -21.33 7.59 30.52
N LEU A 231 -21.14 8.67 29.77
CA LEU A 231 -20.85 9.99 30.37
C LEU A 231 -22.10 10.63 31.00
N GLN A 232 -23.28 10.43 30.40
CA GLN A 232 -24.53 11.02 30.88
C GLN A 232 -25.05 10.31 32.13
N ASP A 233 -24.84 8.99 32.24
CA ASP A 233 -25.20 8.22 33.44
C ASP A 233 -24.28 8.56 34.63
N ASN A 234 -23.02 8.98 34.41
CA ASN A 234 -22.11 9.41 35.48
C ASN A 234 -22.37 10.83 36.00
N CYS A 235 -22.92 11.75 35.19
CA CYS A 235 -23.29 13.10 35.65
C CYS A 235 -24.55 13.09 36.55
N LEU A 236 -25.52 12.22 36.28
CA LEU A 236 -26.76 12.15 37.08
C LEU A 236 -26.53 11.58 38.49
N CYS A 237 -25.49 10.77 38.71
CA CYS A 237 -25.15 10.30 40.05
C CYS A 237 -24.52 11.38 40.95
N GLN A 238 -23.99 12.48 40.38
CA GLN A 238 -23.28 13.48 41.17
C GLN A 238 -24.22 14.50 41.84
N GLU A 239 -25.42 14.73 41.29
CA GLU A 239 -26.43 15.62 41.91
C GLU A 239 -27.24 14.96 43.04
N LEU A 240 -27.31 13.61 43.08
CA LEU A 240 -28.06 12.87 44.10
C LEU A 240 -27.28 12.61 45.41
N CYS A 241 -25.99 12.98 45.47
CA CYS A 241 -25.15 12.79 46.66
C CYS A 241 -24.87 14.08 47.46
N THR A 242 -25.40 15.23 47.04
CA THR A 242 -25.20 16.53 47.71
C THR A 242 -26.44 17.09 48.42
N SER A 243 -27.45 16.25 48.65
CA SER A 243 -28.66 16.58 49.43
C SER A 243 -28.87 15.58 50.55
#